data_AF-A0A672KTM7-F1
#
_entry.id   AF-A0A672KTM7-F1
#
_cell.length_a   1.000
_cell.length_b   1.000
_cell.length_c   1.000
_cell.angle_alpha   90.00
_cell.angle_beta   90.00
_cell.angle_gamma   90.00
#
_symmetry.space_group_name_H-M   'P 1'
#
loop_
_entity.id
_entity.type
_entity.pdbx_description
1 polymer ?
#
loop_
_entity_poly.entity_id
_entity_poly.type
_entity_poly.pdbx_seq_one_letter_code
_entity_poly.pdbx_strand_id
1 'polypeptide(L)'
;MASAQRSAKEYLRNTRKDLVTGMKNLPLIIESLHQKKVFSVYEVDALKAESSEFEKARSILDWVINKGDEASYELLKILDIYNEWFPALLQQST
;
A
#
# COMPACT_ATOMS: atom_id res chain seq x y z
N MET A 1 28.49 -7.81 4.09
CA MET A 1 27.73 -6.55 4.14
C MET A 1 26.26 -6.90 4.19
N ALA A 2 25.59 -6.71 5.32
CA ALA A 2 24.15 -6.89 5.43
C ALA A 2 23.50 -5.75 4.65
N SER A 3 23.27 -5.94 3.35
CA SER A 3 22.37 -5.09 2.62
C SER A 3 21.02 -5.26 3.30
N ALA A 4 20.59 -4.22 4.02
CA ALA A 4 19.27 -4.17 4.61
C ALA A 4 18.28 -4.20 3.43
N GLN A 5 17.84 -5.39 3.03
CA GLN A 5 16.59 -5.54 2.32
C GLN A 5 15.53 -4.97 3.25
N ARG A 6 15.29 -3.65 3.14
CA ARG A 6 14.20 -2.99 3.86
C ARG A 6 12.96 -3.75 3.47
N SER A 7 12.33 -4.37 4.45
CA SER A 7 11.13 -5.14 4.23
C SER A 7 10.07 -4.19 3.67
N ALA A 8 9.22 -4.66 2.75
CA ALA A 8 8.16 -3.82 2.17
C ALA A 8 7.30 -3.18 3.27
N LYS A 9 7.06 -3.93 4.35
CA LYS A 9 6.37 -3.46 5.55
C LYS A 9 7.10 -2.32 6.25
N GLU A 10 8.43 -2.39 6.37
CA GLU A 10 9.25 -1.34 6.98
C GLU A 10 9.24 -0.06 6.13
N TYR A 11 9.32 -0.20 4.81
CA TYR A 11 9.17 0.93 3.90
C TYR A 11 7.80 1.62 4.04
N LEU A 12 6.72 0.84 4.04
CA LEU A 12 5.37 1.36 4.23
C LEU A 12 5.19 2.04 5.59
N ARG A 13 5.79 1.50 6.66
CA ARG A 13 5.77 2.13 7.99
C ARG A 13 6.46 3.49 7.98
N ASN A 14 7.63 3.58 7.36
CA ASN A 14 8.43 4.82 7.32
C ASN A 14 7.79 5.89 6.43
N THR A 15 7.18 5.48 5.31
CA THR A 15 6.51 6.39 4.35
C THR A 15 5.02 6.55 4.59
N ARG A 16 4.49 5.98 5.69
CA ARG A 16 3.06 5.92 6.02
C ARG A 16 2.40 7.29 5.91
N LYS A 17 3.00 8.32 6.51
CA LYS A 17 2.40 9.66 6.56
C LYS A 17 2.21 10.23 5.15
N ASP A 18 3.25 10.12 4.32
CA ASP A 18 3.23 10.63 2.95
C ASP A 18 2.24 9.85 2.09
N LEU A 19 2.22 8.52 2.24
CA LEU A 19 1.29 7.64 1.52
C LEU A 19 -0.17 7.91 1.90
N VAL A 20 -0.51 8.07 3.18
CA VAL A 20 -1.88 8.39 3.60
C VAL A 20 -2.37 9.69 2.97
N THR A 21 -1.50 10.69 2.82
CA THR A 21 -1.86 11.98 2.20
C THR A 21 -1.77 11.98 0.67
N GLY A 22 -0.97 11.08 0.09
CA GLY A 22 -0.65 11.06 -1.34
C GLY A 22 -1.39 10.00 -2.14
N MET A 23 -1.96 8.98 -1.49
CA MET A 23 -2.75 7.95 -2.16
C MET A 23 -4.00 8.57 -2.79
N LYS A 24 -4.05 8.51 -4.12
CA LYS A 24 -5.22 8.86 -4.91
C LYS A 24 -5.91 7.59 -5.39
N ASN A 25 -7.18 7.71 -5.77
CA ASN A 25 -7.96 6.61 -6.32
C ASN A 25 -8.04 5.38 -5.38
N LEU A 26 -8.26 5.62 -4.09
CA LEU A 26 -8.40 4.57 -3.08
C LEU A 26 -9.37 3.44 -3.48
N PRO A 27 -10.53 3.70 -4.13
CA PRO A 27 -11.40 2.63 -4.60
C PRO A 27 -10.72 1.65 -5.56
N LEU A 28 -9.89 2.14 -6.48
CA LEU A 28 -9.14 1.31 -7.43
C LEU A 28 -8.02 0.51 -6.75
N ILE A 29 -7.34 1.11 -5.78
CA ILE A 29 -6.33 0.42 -4.96
C ILE A 29 -6.98 -0.72 -4.17
N ILE A 30 -8.13 -0.47 -3.53
CA ILE A 30 -8.87 -1.48 -2.76
C ILE A 30 -9.31 -2.65 -3.66
N GLU A 31 -9.84 -2.35 -4.84
CA GLU A 31 -10.25 -3.38 -5.80
C GLU A 31 -9.05 -4.20 -6.30
N SER A 32 -7.93 -3.55 -6.59
CA SER A 32 -6.70 -4.24 -7.00
C SER A 32 -6.16 -5.17 -5.91
N LEU A 33 -6.18 -4.72 -4.65
CA LEU A 33 -5.78 -5.55 -3.50
C LEU A 33 -6.70 -6.74 -3.29
N HIS A 34 -8.00 -6.59 -3.57
CA HIS A 34 -8.96 -7.69 -3.55
C HIS A 34 -8.68 -8.70 -4.67
N GLN A 35 -8.41 -8.24 -5.90
CA GLN A 35 -8.04 -9.11 -7.02
C GLN A 35 -6.75 -9.90 -6.75
N LYS A 36 -5.79 -9.28 -6.05
CA LYS A 36 -4.56 -9.92 -5.56
C LYS A 36 -4.76 -10.82 -4.34
N LYS A 37 -6.00 -10.97 -3.85
CA LYS A 37 -6.38 -11.75 -2.66
C LYS A 37 -5.69 -11.29 -1.37
N VAL A 38 -5.23 -10.03 -1.33
CA VAL A 38 -4.67 -9.41 -0.11
C VAL A 38 -5.80 -9.10 0.87
N PHE A 39 -6.91 -8.56 0.36
CA PHE A 39 -8.13 -8.33 1.11
C PHE A 39 -9.22 -9.34 0.73
N SER A 40 -9.98 -9.75 1.74
CA SER A 40 -11.25 -10.46 1.57
C SER A 40 -12.39 -9.51 1.23
N VAL A 41 -13.52 -10.06 0.76
CA VAL A 41 -14.73 -9.27 0.46
C VAL A 41 -15.19 -8.46 1.68
N TYR A 42 -15.15 -9.06 2.88
CA TYR A 42 -15.52 -8.39 4.13
C TYR A 42 -14.63 -7.20 4.47
N GLU A 43 -13.31 -7.35 4.28
CA GLU A 43 -12.34 -6.27 4.46
C GLU A 43 -12.59 -5.13 3.45
N VAL A 44 -12.83 -5.48 2.20
CA VAL A 44 -13.15 -4.50 1.15
C VAL A 44 -14.42 -3.72 1.48
N ASP A 45 -15.47 -4.39 1.93
CA ASP A 45 -16.74 -3.73 2.27
C ASP A 45 -16.60 -2.82 3.49
N ALA A 46 -15.84 -3.24 4.51
CA ALA A 46 -15.51 -2.39 5.65
C ALA A 46 -14.71 -1.14 5.22
N LEU A 47 -13.75 -1.29 4.30
CA LEU A 47 -13.02 -0.14 3.74
C LEU A 47 -13.93 0.75 2.90
N LYS A 48 -14.89 0.20 2.15
CA LYS A 48 -15.84 0.98 1.35
C LYS A 48 -16.82 1.78 2.21
N ALA A 49 -17.22 1.22 3.35
CA ALA A 49 -18.14 1.84 4.32
C ALA A 49 -17.54 3.06 5.03
N GLU A 50 -16.20 3.15 5.11
CA GLU A 50 -15.53 4.31 5.69
C GLU A 50 -15.80 5.57 4.84
N SER A 51 -16.16 6.68 5.48
CA SER A 51 -16.59 7.89 4.77
C SER A 51 -15.43 8.81 4.43
N SER A 52 -14.40 8.82 5.27
CA SER A 52 -13.20 9.63 5.08
C SER A 52 -12.16 8.92 4.22
N GLU A 53 -11.73 9.56 3.13
CA GLU A 53 -10.63 9.05 2.30
C GLU A 53 -9.31 8.92 3.09
N PHE A 54 -9.08 9.82 4.05
CA PHE A 54 -7.91 9.76 4.91
C PHE A 54 -7.92 8.51 5.83
N GLU A 55 -9.07 8.22 6.45
CA GLU A 55 -9.21 7.02 7.30
C GLU A 55 -9.18 5.74 6.47
N LYS A 56 -9.71 5.77 5.24
CA LYS A 56 -9.55 4.66 4.27
C LYS A 56 -8.09 4.37 3.98
N ALA A 57 -7.31 5.39 3.58
CA ALA A 57 -5.89 5.23 3.26
C ALA A 57 -5.10 4.70 4.47
N ARG A 58 -5.41 5.22 5.66
CA ARG A 58 -4.82 4.76 6.92
C ARG A 58 -5.13 3.29 7.20
N SER A 59 -6.39 2.88 7.02
CA SER A 59 -6.85 1.52 7.27
C SER A 59 -6.23 0.51 6.29
N ILE A 60 -6.14 0.87 5.00
CA ILE A 60 -5.47 0.04 3.98
C ILE A 60 -4.03 -0.26 4.41
N LEU A 61 -3.27 0.77 4.78
CA LEU A 61 -1.87 0.62 5.18
C LEU A 61 -1.74 -0.23 6.45
N ASP A 62 -2.54 0.05 7.48
CA ASP A 62 -2.48 -0.72 8.73
C ASP A 62 -2.78 -2.20 8.50
N TRP A 63 -3.78 -2.52 7.68
CA TRP A 63 -4.15 -3.91 7.43
C TRP A 63 -3.11 -4.65 6.58
N VAL A 64 -2.59 -3.99 5.55
CA VAL A 64 -1.51 -4.55 4.70
C VAL A 64 -0.24 -4.80 5.52
N ILE A 65 0.16 -3.84 6.36
CA ILE A 65 1.31 -3.97 7.27
C ILE A 65 1.08 -5.12 8.28
N ASN A 66 -0.15 -5.27 8.79
CA ASN A 66 -0.48 -6.34 9.72
C ASN A 66 -0.47 -7.73 9.06
N LYS A 67 -0.90 -7.84 7.81
CA LYS A 67 -0.87 -9.10 7.04
C LYS A 67 0.56 -9.57 6.72
N GLY A 68 1.50 -8.65 6.55
CA GLY A 68 2.93 -8.98 6.45
C GLY A 68 3.61 -8.36 5.22
N ASP A 69 4.85 -8.79 4.98
CA ASP A 69 5.68 -8.24 3.90
C ASP A 69 5.14 -8.54 2.50
N GLU A 70 4.55 -9.71 2.28
CA GLU A 70 3.99 -10.08 0.97
C GLU A 70 2.82 -9.17 0.59
N ALA A 71 1.87 -8.95 1.51
CA ALA A 71 0.79 -7.99 1.31
C ALA A 71 1.32 -6.58 1.09
N SER A 72 2.35 -6.19 1.86
CA SER A 72 3.00 -4.88 1.75
C SER A 72 3.64 -4.68 0.37
N TYR A 73 4.23 -5.74 -0.18
CA TYR A 73 4.84 -5.72 -1.50
C TYR A 73 3.80 -5.60 -2.61
N GLU A 74 2.67 -6.29 -2.52
CA GLU A 74 1.58 -6.16 -3.50
C GLU A 74 0.98 -4.75 -3.50
N LEU A 75 0.80 -4.12 -2.34
CA LEU A 75 0.37 -2.73 -2.27
C LEU A 75 1.37 -1.80 -2.98
N LEU A 76 2.68 -1.99 -2.75
CA LEU A 76 3.70 -1.18 -3.41
C LEU A 76 3.67 -1.33 -4.92
N LYS A 77 3.49 -2.54 -5.46
CA LYS A 77 3.32 -2.74 -6.92
C LYS A 77 2.11 -2.00 -7.46
N ILE A 78 0.99 -2.05 -6.75
CA ILE A 78 -0.24 -1.36 -7.15
C ILE A 78 -0.02 0.16 -7.16
N LEU A 79 0.61 0.69 -6.10
CA LEU A 79 0.95 2.11 -6.03
C LEU A 79 1.94 2.51 -7.13
N ASP A 80 2.90 1.66 -7.48
CA ASP A 80 3.85 1.90 -8.57
C ASP A 80 3.15 1.98 -9.94
N ILE A 81 2.14 1.13 -10.18
CA ILE A 81 1.33 1.14 -11.41
C ILE A 81 0.45 2.39 -11.51
N TYR A 82 -0.24 2.75 -10.41
CA TYR A 82 -1.17 3.88 -10.42
C TYR A 82 -0.47 5.23 -10.27
N ASN A 83 0.69 5.25 -9.66
CA ASN A 83 1.54 6.41 -9.57
C ASN A 83 2.53 6.33 -10.73
N GLU A 84 2.07 6.66 -11.95
CA GLU A 84 2.82 6.79 -13.22
C GLU A 84 4.08 7.71 -13.13
N TRP A 85 4.45 8.13 -11.91
CA TRP A 85 5.52 9.05 -11.52
C TRP A 85 6.51 8.44 -10.50
N PHE A 86 6.70 7.12 -10.49
CA PHE A 86 7.83 6.49 -9.78
C PHE A 86 9.08 6.16 -10.64
N PRO A 87 9.50 6.92 -11.68
CA PRO A 87 10.77 6.60 -12.35
C PRO A 87 12.01 6.99 -11.51
N ALA A 88 11.88 7.53 -10.29
CA ALA A 88 13.02 8.10 -9.54
C ALA A 88 13.52 7.28 -8.34
N LEU A 89 12.74 6.33 -7.79
CA LEU A 89 13.08 5.71 -6.49
C LEU A 89 13.64 4.28 -6.57
N LEU A 90 13.75 3.70 -7.77
CA LEU A 90 14.49 2.45 -8.01
C LEU A 90 15.93 2.66 -8.52
N GLN A 91 16.43 3.90 -8.59
CA GLN A 91 17.80 4.17 -9.06
C GLN A 91 18.86 4.21 -7.94
N GLN A 92 18.50 3.87 -6.69
CA GLN A 92 19.43 3.88 -5.55
C GLN A 92 19.91 2.48 -5.11
N SER A 93 19.91 1.50 -6.00
CA SER A 93 20.65 0.24 -5.77
C SER A 93 21.41 -0.16 -7.03
N THR A 94 22.46 0.62 -7.34
CA THR A 94 23.59 0.16 -8.16
C THR A 94 24.66 -0.40 -7.21
#